data_AF-A0A946YW97-F1
#
_entry.id   AF-A0A946YW97-F1
#
_cell.length_a   1.000
_cell.length_b   1.000
_cell.length_c   1.000
_cell.angle_alpha   90.00
_cell.angle_beta   90.00
_cell.angle_gamma   90.00
#
_symmetry.space_group_name_H-M   'P 1'
#
loop_
_entity.id
_entity.type
_entity.pdbx_description
1 polymer ?
#
loop_
_entity_poly.entity_id
_entity_poly.type
_entity_poly.pdbx_seq_one_letter_code
_entity_poly.pdbx_strand_id
1 'polypeptide(L)'
;MRERVLYESVRALLGDDEKIEQLVHMWSRHRLLLPYALVAAGLMLIVSIVVGVDQWSGRVGLALGAAAVAAMATTNYRVLVQTPSNLVLMRSSKVRQKALAVIERLPLDTPVAPAGSNLVITDWELAGVTYSVMKRYQQAMTFIATR
;
A
#
# COMPACT_ATOMS: atom_id res chain seq x y z
N MET A 1 -18.26 7.67 -0.74
CA MET A 1 -17.61 8.40 -1.86
C MET A 1 -16.25 7.80 -2.27
N ARG A 2 -15.32 7.54 -1.34
CA ARG A 2 -13.97 6.99 -1.66
C ARG A 2 -14.00 5.59 -2.30
N GLU A 3 -14.83 4.68 -1.79
CA GLU A 3 -14.95 3.33 -2.36
C GLU A 3 -15.54 3.30 -3.76
N ARG A 4 -16.49 4.20 -4.06
CA ARG A 4 -17.06 4.33 -5.41
C ARG A 4 -16.00 4.73 -6.43
N VAL A 5 -15.16 5.71 -6.10
CA VAL A 5 -14.04 6.12 -6.96
C VAL A 5 -13.05 4.99 -7.18
N LEU A 6 -12.74 4.23 -6.12
CA LEU A 6 -11.86 3.07 -6.22
C LEU A 6 -12.46 2.00 -7.14
N TYR A 7 -13.73 1.65 -6.93
CA TYR A 7 -14.44 0.67 -7.73
C TYR A 7 -14.55 1.07 -9.20
N GLU A 8 -14.94 2.31 -9.49
CA GLU A 8 -15.01 2.83 -10.87
C GLU A 8 -13.63 2.83 -11.54
N SER A 9 -12.56 3.17 -10.81
CA SER A 9 -11.20 3.14 -11.36
C SER A 9 -10.68 1.72 -11.61
N VAL A 10 -11.07 0.75 -10.80
CA VAL A 10 -10.75 -0.66 -11.02
C VAL A 10 -11.51 -1.17 -12.23
N ARG A 11 -12.82 -0.90 -12.30
CA ARG A 11 -13.66 -1.32 -13.43
C ARG A 11 -13.15 -0.78 -14.76
N ALA A 12 -12.65 0.45 -14.80
CA ALA A 12 -12.08 1.05 -16.00
C ALA A 12 -10.74 0.40 -16.46
N LEU A 13 -10.08 -0.37 -15.58
CA LEU A 13 -8.81 -1.05 -15.87
C LEU A 13 -8.98 -2.56 -16.13
N LEU A 14 -10.15 -3.11 -15.82
CA LEU A 14 -10.53 -4.48 -16.11
C LEU A 14 -11.01 -4.60 -17.56
N GLY A 15 -10.87 -5.80 -18.14
CA GLY A 15 -11.51 -6.10 -19.43
C GLY A 15 -13.04 -6.11 -19.32
N ASP A 16 -13.73 -5.95 -20.45
CA ASP A 16 -15.21 -5.86 -20.47
C ASP A 16 -15.92 -7.10 -19.88
N ASP A 17 -15.26 -8.26 -19.91
CA ASP A 17 -15.76 -9.52 -19.36
C ASP A 17 -15.31 -9.81 -17.92
N GLU A 18 -14.38 -9.03 -17.36
CA GLU A 18 -13.83 -9.23 -16.02
C GLU A 18 -14.74 -8.58 -14.95
N LYS A 19 -15.51 -9.40 -14.22
CA LYS A 19 -16.35 -8.94 -13.11
C LYS A 19 -15.57 -8.85 -11.80
N ILE A 20 -15.89 -7.84 -10.98
CA ILE A 20 -15.30 -7.66 -9.63
C ILE A 20 -16.12 -8.47 -8.62
N GLU A 21 -15.53 -9.52 -8.05
CA GLU A 21 -16.13 -10.28 -6.94
C GLU A 21 -15.68 -9.74 -5.58
N GLN A 22 -14.37 -9.54 -5.42
CA GLN A 22 -13.77 -8.97 -4.22
C GLN A 22 -12.75 -7.90 -4.60
N LEU A 23 -12.64 -6.89 -3.75
CA LEU A 23 -11.70 -5.79 -3.91
C LEU A 23 -11.03 -5.49 -2.57
N VAL A 24 -9.70 -5.55 -2.56
CA VAL A 24 -8.90 -5.34 -1.36
C VAL A 24 -7.83 -4.28 -1.62
N HIS A 25 -7.80 -3.24 -0.78
CA HIS A 25 -6.70 -2.27 -0.77
C HIS A 25 -5.61 -2.74 0.18
N MET A 26 -4.37 -2.75 -0.30
CA MET A 26 -3.23 -3.30 0.42
C MET A 26 -1.98 -2.47 0.20
N TRP A 27 -0.99 -2.60 1.07
CA TRP A 27 0.30 -1.95 0.90
C TRP A 27 1.45 -2.85 1.33
N SER A 28 2.59 -2.69 0.71
CA SER A 28 3.84 -3.30 1.16
C SER A 28 4.87 -2.23 1.47
N ARG A 29 5.66 -2.48 2.52
CA ARG A 29 6.79 -1.62 2.87
C ARG A 29 7.97 -1.99 1.98
N HIS A 30 8.61 -0.98 1.37
CA HIS A 30 9.86 -1.21 0.66
C HIS A 30 10.95 -1.62 1.66
N ARG A 31 11.81 -2.58 1.29
CA ARG A 31 12.96 -3.02 2.13
C ARG A 31 13.89 -1.87 2.52
N LEU A 32 13.92 -0.81 1.71
CA LEU A 32 14.76 0.37 1.90
C LEU A 32 14.06 1.52 2.63
N LEU A 33 12.85 1.32 3.16
CA LEU A 33 12.12 2.38 3.86
C LEU A 33 12.97 3.03 4.96
N LEU A 34 13.61 2.21 5.81
CA LEU A 34 14.40 2.71 6.93
C LEU A 34 15.61 3.55 6.48
N PRO A 35 16.48 3.08 5.56
CA PRO A 35 17.59 3.91 5.10
C PRO A 35 17.12 5.19 4.38
N TYR A 36 16.06 5.14 3.56
CA TYR A 36 15.52 6.36 2.93
C TYR A 36 14.99 7.35 3.97
N ALA A 37 14.27 6.89 4.98
CA ALA A 37 13.72 7.73 6.03
C ALA A 37 14.83 8.38 6.88
N LEU A 38 15.88 7.63 7.22
CA LEU A 38 17.03 8.14 7.96
C LEU A 38 17.82 9.18 7.17
N VAL A 39 18.08 8.92 5.88
CA VAL A 39 18.76 9.89 5.00
C VAL A 39 17.94 11.17 4.88
N ALA A 40 16.63 11.07 4.64
CA ALA A 40 15.75 12.23 4.55
C ALA A 40 15.71 13.04 5.86
N ALA A 41 15.62 12.37 7.01
CA ALA A 41 15.68 13.03 8.31
C ALA A 41 17.02 13.73 8.55
N GLY A 42 18.13 13.08 8.24
CA GLY A 42 19.48 13.66 8.39
C GLY A 42 19.68 14.89 7.52
N LEU A 43 19.27 14.82 6.24
CA LEU A 43 19.34 15.97 5.33
C LEU A 43 18.49 17.14 5.83
N MET A 44 17.27 16.87 6.30
CA MET A 44 16.39 17.91 6.82
C MET A 44 16.94 18.52 8.13
N LEU A 45 17.57 17.72 8.98
CA LEU A 45 18.25 18.21 10.18
C LEU A 45 19.38 19.18 9.80
N ILE A 46 20.22 18.82 8.81
CA ILE A 46 21.28 19.69 8.31
C ILE A 46 20.71 21.00 7.78
N VAL A 47 19.66 20.94 6.94
CA VAL A 47 18.98 22.13 6.42
C VAL A 47 18.45 23.01 7.54
N SER A 48 17.83 22.43 8.57
CA SER A 48 17.30 23.19 9.71
C SER A 48 18.38 23.91 10.52
N ILE A 49 19.59 23.35 10.58
CA ILE A 49 20.76 23.99 11.21
C ILE A 49 21.24 25.17 10.36
N VAL A 50 21.38 24.97 9.03
CA VAL A 50 21.84 26.00 8.10
C VAL A 50 20.88 27.19 8.02
N VAL A 51 19.56 26.93 8.08
CA VAL A 51 18.52 27.96 8.06
C VAL A 51 18.40 28.69 9.41
N GLY A 52 19.08 28.21 10.46
CA GLY A 52 19.09 28.88 11.76
C GLY A 52 17.81 28.67 12.56
N VAL A 53 17.17 27.50 12.47
CA VAL A 53 16.05 27.17 13.36
C VAL A 53 16.58 27.06 14.79
N ASP A 54 16.28 28.01 15.67
CA ASP A 54 16.90 28.06 17.01
C ASP A 54 16.44 26.94 17.95
N GLN A 55 15.18 26.54 17.85
CA GLN A 55 14.62 25.53 18.75
C GLN A 55 14.97 24.11 18.31
N TRP A 56 15.58 23.33 19.22
CA TRP A 56 15.90 21.93 18.98
C TRP A 56 14.65 21.08 18.66
N SER A 57 13.54 21.35 19.35
CA SER A 57 12.24 20.71 19.08
C SER A 57 11.76 20.96 17.64
N GLY A 58 11.95 22.16 17.11
CA GLY A 58 11.62 22.50 15.72
C GLY A 58 12.46 21.70 14.72
N ARG A 59 13.77 21.57 14.97
CA ARG A 59 14.68 20.76 14.13
C ARG A 59 14.28 19.29 14.10
N VAL A 60 14.00 18.71 15.27
CA VAL A 60 13.56 17.31 15.39
C VAL A 60 12.21 17.12 14.71
N GLY A 61 11.27 18.06 14.88
CA GLY A 61 9.97 18.02 14.21
C GLY A 61 10.08 18.00 12.69
N LEU A 62 10.95 18.85 12.11
CA LEU A 62 11.22 18.86 10.66
C LEU A 62 11.87 17.55 10.18
N ALA A 63 12.86 17.04 10.91
CA ALA A 63 13.51 15.77 10.59
C ALA A 63 12.54 14.58 10.61
N LEU A 64 11.66 14.51 11.62
CA LEU A 64 10.61 13.50 11.70
C LEU A 64 9.59 13.65 10.57
N GLY A 65 9.22 14.88 10.22
CA GLY A 65 8.35 15.16 9.07
C GLY A 65 8.95 14.65 7.76
N ALA A 66 10.24 14.91 7.52
CA ALA A 66 10.96 14.42 6.34
C ALA A 66 11.04 12.89 6.30
N ALA A 67 11.33 12.25 7.44
CA ALA A 67 11.29 10.78 7.55
C ALA A 67 9.90 10.22 7.22
N ALA A 68 8.84 10.82 7.74
CA ALA A 68 7.46 10.40 7.46
C ALA A 68 7.13 10.51 5.97
N VAL A 69 7.49 11.63 5.33
CA VAL A 69 7.30 11.82 3.89
C VAL A 69 8.08 10.79 3.08
N ALA A 70 9.33 10.52 3.43
CA ALA A 70 10.14 9.49 2.77
C ALA A 70 9.56 8.07 2.96
N ALA A 71 9.04 7.75 4.14
CA ALA A 71 8.38 6.48 4.41
C ALA A 71 7.10 6.32 3.58
N MET A 72 6.28 7.37 3.47
CA MET A 72 5.10 7.36 2.60
C MET A 72 5.49 7.25 1.13
N ALA A 73 6.55 7.94 0.71
CA ALA A 73 7.04 7.90 -0.67
C ALA A 73 7.60 6.52 -1.06
N THR A 74 8.14 5.76 -0.11
CA THR A 74 8.66 4.40 -0.37
C THR A 74 7.60 3.31 -0.19
N THR A 75 6.44 3.61 0.39
CA THR A 75 5.37 2.62 0.54
C THR A 75 4.69 2.33 -0.80
N ASN A 76 4.55 1.04 -1.11
CA ASN A 76 3.90 0.57 -2.32
C ASN A 76 2.44 0.24 -2.04
N TYR A 77 1.52 1.03 -2.58
CA TYR A 77 0.09 0.75 -2.46
C TYR A 77 -0.40 -0.05 -3.67
N ARG A 78 -1.16 -1.11 -3.40
CA ARG A 78 -1.74 -2.00 -4.40
C ARG A 78 -3.23 -2.19 -4.14
N VAL A 79 -3.93 -2.65 -5.17
CA VAL A 79 -5.31 -3.13 -5.09
C VAL A 79 -5.30 -4.54 -5.64
N LEU A 80 -5.79 -5.50 -4.88
CA LEU A 80 -6.05 -6.85 -5.36
C LEU A 80 -7.53 -6.96 -5.68
N VAL A 81 -7.81 -7.47 -6.88
CA VAL A 81 -9.17 -7.65 -7.37
C VAL A 81 -9.33 -9.12 -7.73
N GLN A 82 -10.36 -9.75 -7.17
CA GLN A 82 -10.74 -11.08 -7.57
C GLN A 82 -11.75 -10.99 -8.70
N THR A 83 -11.47 -11.72 -9.77
CA THR A 83 -12.39 -11.94 -10.89
C THR A 83 -12.74 -13.42 -10.96
N PRO A 84 -13.75 -13.82 -11.75
CA PRO A 84 -14.12 -15.23 -11.89
C PRO A 84 -13.01 -16.12 -12.44
N SER A 85 -12.04 -15.55 -13.17
CA SER A 85 -10.99 -16.29 -13.88
C SER A 85 -9.58 -16.03 -13.37
N ASN A 86 -9.31 -14.87 -12.74
CA ASN A 86 -7.96 -14.45 -12.33
C ASN A 86 -7.97 -13.57 -11.06
N LEU A 87 -6.81 -13.43 -10.43
CA LEU A 87 -6.53 -12.38 -9.46
C LEU A 87 -5.78 -11.24 -10.15
N VAL A 88 -6.32 -10.02 -10.12
CA VAL A 88 -5.70 -8.86 -10.78
C VAL A 88 -5.05 -7.96 -9.75
N LEU A 89 -3.72 -7.85 -9.81
CA LEU A 89 -2.94 -6.95 -8.96
C LEU A 89 -2.75 -5.62 -9.68
N MET A 90 -3.26 -4.55 -9.07
CA MET A 90 -3.23 -3.20 -9.62
C MET A 90 -2.41 -2.24 -8.75
N ARG A 91 -1.77 -1.25 -9.37
CA ARG A 91 -1.08 -0.16 -8.69
C ARG A 91 -2.11 0.82 -8.17
N SER A 92 -2.04 1.16 -6.89
CA SER A 92 -2.88 2.19 -6.29
C SER A 92 -2.15 3.53 -6.22
N SER A 93 -2.89 4.63 -6.24
CA SER A 93 -2.35 5.95 -5.93
C SER A 93 -1.99 6.06 -4.45
N LYS A 94 -0.93 6.82 -4.15
CA LYS A 94 -0.45 7.07 -2.78
C LYS A 94 -1.35 8.05 -2.00
N VAL A 95 -2.07 8.91 -2.72
CA VAL A 95 -2.84 10.03 -2.12
C VAL A 95 -4.34 9.79 -2.21
N ARG A 96 -4.81 9.18 -3.30
CA ARG A 96 -6.22 8.87 -3.52
C ARG A 96 -6.38 7.35 -3.60
N GLN A 97 -7.42 6.80 -2.97
CA GLN A 97 -7.79 5.39 -3.14
C GLN A 97 -8.33 5.19 -4.56
N LYS A 98 -7.42 5.06 -5.53
CA LYS A 98 -7.71 4.91 -6.96
C LYS A 98 -6.72 3.92 -7.56
N ALA A 99 -7.20 2.99 -8.38
CA ALA A 99 -6.35 2.14 -9.21
C ALA A 99 -5.80 2.94 -10.40
N LEU A 100 -4.52 2.77 -10.71
CA LEU A 100 -3.81 3.53 -11.74
C LEU A 100 -3.43 2.67 -12.94
N ALA A 101 -3.03 1.42 -12.71
CA ALA A 101 -2.60 0.50 -13.77
C ALA A 101 -2.66 -0.94 -13.27
N VAL A 102 -2.94 -1.89 -14.18
CA VAL A 102 -2.70 -3.31 -13.93
C VAL A 102 -1.19 -3.55 -13.90
N ILE A 103 -0.71 -4.24 -12.87
CA ILE A 103 0.69 -4.67 -12.79
C ILE A 103 0.78 -6.09 -13.32
N GLU A 104 -0.12 -6.94 -12.85
CA GLU A 104 -0.05 -8.37 -13.09
C GLU A 104 -1.44 -8.99 -12.97
N ARG A 105 -1.70 -9.99 -13.81
CA ARG A 105 -2.82 -10.91 -13.68
C ARG A 105 -2.25 -12.23 -13.18
N LEU A 106 -2.53 -12.53 -11.92
CA LEU A 106 -2.12 -13.74 -11.24
C LEU A 106 -3.16 -14.85 -11.48
N PRO A 107 -2.72 -16.09 -11.67
CA PRO A 107 -3.60 -17.25 -11.68
C PRO A 107 -4.44 -17.35 -10.40
N LEU A 108 -5.66 -17.90 -10.48
CA LEU A 108 -6.54 -18.04 -9.31
C LEU A 108 -5.98 -18.94 -8.21
N ASP A 109 -5.15 -19.91 -8.59
CA ASP A 109 -4.45 -20.85 -7.71
C ASP A 109 -3.20 -20.23 -7.05
N THR A 110 -2.94 -18.93 -7.27
CA THR A 110 -1.85 -18.24 -6.59
C THR A 110 -2.08 -18.30 -5.07
N PRO A 111 -1.13 -18.86 -4.31
CA PRO A 111 -1.31 -19.03 -2.87
C PRO A 111 -1.44 -17.68 -2.18
N VAL A 112 -2.48 -17.55 -1.36
CA VAL A 112 -2.72 -16.39 -0.50
C VAL A 112 -2.80 -16.89 0.94
N ALA A 113 -1.84 -16.51 1.76
CA ALA A 113 -1.74 -17.03 3.13
C ALA A 113 -1.65 -15.89 4.15
N PRO A 114 -2.26 -16.04 5.34
CA PRO A 114 -2.06 -15.09 6.43
C PRO A 114 -0.62 -15.20 6.95
N ALA A 115 0.06 -14.06 7.07
CA ALA A 115 1.43 -13.96 7.58
C ALA A 115 1.50 -13.37 9.01
N GLY A 116 0.50 -12.56 9.40
CA GLY A 116 0.48 -11.90 10.70
C GLY A 116 -0.77 -11.05 10.91
N SER A 117 -0.98 -10.58 12.14
CA SER A 117 -2.16 -9.78 12.47
C SER A 117 -1.92 -8.93 13.71
N ASN A 118 -2.55 -7.75 13.74
CA ASN A 118 -2.68 -6.92 14.93
C ASN A 118 -4.13 -6.37 15.04
N LEU A 119 -4.34 -5.39 15.92
CA LEU A 119 -5.67 -4.82 16.16
C LEU A 119 -6.27 -4.11 14.93
N VAL A 120 -5.44 -3.57 14.04
CA VAL A 120 -5.86 -2.66 12.95
C VAL A 120 -5.57 -3.23 11.55
N ILE A 121 -4.57 -4.10 11.45
CA ILE A 121 -3.97 -4.57 10.21
C ILE A 121 -3.80 -6.09 10.26
N THR A 122 -3.99 -6.74 9.12
CA THR A 122 -3.61 -8.14 8.88
C THR A 122 -2.60 -8.20 7.75
N ASP A 123 -1.54 -8.96 7.94
CA ASP A 123 -0.50 -9.19 6.94
C ASP A 123 -0.76 -10.49 6.20
N TRP A 124 -0.60 -10.45 4.89
CA TRP A 124 -0.88 -11.55 3.97
C TRP A 124 0.26 -11.72 2.99
N GLU A 125 0.63 -12.95 2.69
CA GLU A 125 1.58 -13.28 1.65
C GLU A 125 0.85 -13.57 0.34
N LEU A 126 1.29 -12.92 -0.74
CA LEU A 126 0.80 -13.10 -2.10
C LEU A 126 1.99 -13.05 -3.05
N ALA A 127 2.21 -14.13 -3.82
CA ALA A 127 3.29 -14.23 -4.80
C ALA A 127 4.68 -13.85 -4.24
N GLY A 128 4.98 -14.32 -3.01
CA GLY A 128 6.26 -14.06 -2.33
C GLY A 128 6.44 -12.64 -1.78
N VAL A 129 5.37 -11.81 -1.79
CA VAL A 129 5.38 -10.46 -1.22
C VAL A 129 4.39 -10.38 -0.07
N THR A 130 4.85 -9.87 1.08
CA THR A 130 3.98 -9.58 2.22
C THR A 130 3.29 -8.22 2.02
N TYR A 131 1.97 -8.25 2.03
CA TYR A 131 1.11 -7.09 1.99
C TYR A 131 0.36 -6.94 3.30
N SER A 132 0.38 -5.74 3.83
CA SER A 132 -0.46 -5.32 4.94
C SER A 132 -1.81 -4.84 4.40
N VAL A 133 -2.87 -5.22 5.11
CA VAL A 133 -4.26 -4.95 4.75
C VAL A 133 -5.01 -4.44 5.97
N MET A 134 -5.91 -3.46 5.82
CA MET A 134 -6.77 -3.05 6.93
C MET A 134 -7.71 -4.18 7.36
N LYS A 135 -7.91 -4.36 8.66
CA LYS A 135 -8.71 -5.45 9.24
C LYS A 135 -10.13 -5.59 8.67
N ARG A 136 -10.74 -4.47 8.22
CA ARG A 136 -12.04 -4.47 7.52
C ARG A 136 -12.06 -5.32 6.24
N TYR A 137 -10.92 -5.54 5.60
CA TYR A 137 -10.79 -6.36 4.39
C TYR A 137 -10.32 -7.79 4.70
N GLN A 138 -10.13 -8.15 5.98
CA GLN A 138 -9.69 -9.48 6.37
C GLN A 138 -10.63 -10.56 5.82
N GLN A 139 -11.95 -10.35 5.92
CA GLN A 139 -12.94 -11.31 5.42
C GLN A 139 -12.83 -11.52 3.90
N ALA A 140 -12.60 -10.45 3.13
CA ALA A 140 -12.39 -10.53 1.69
C ALA A 140 -11.10 -11.28 1.34
N MET A 141 -10.01 -11.05 2.08
CA MET A 141 -8.76 -11.79 1.92
C MET A 141 -8.90 -13.27 2.28
N THR A 142 -9.61 -13.59 3.37
CA THR A 142 -9.90 -14.98 3.74
C THR A 142 -10.70 -15.67 2.65
N PHE A 143 -11.72 -15.02 2.09
CA PHE A 143 -12.49 -15.56 0.98
C PHE A 143 -11.63 -15.84 -0.26
N ILE A 144 -10.71 -14.92 -0.59
CA ILE A 144 -9.75 -15.11 -1.69
C ILE A 144 -8.83 -16.30 -1.41
N ALA A 145 -8.38 -16.48 -0.17
CA ALA A 145 -7.46 -17.55 0.23
C ALA A 145 -8.09 -18.96 0.29
N THR A 146 -9.41 -19.06 0.51
CA THR A 146 -10.11 -20.34 0.67
C THR A 146 -10.77 -20.86 -0.61
N ARG A 147 -10.54 -20.20 -1.75
CA ARG A 147 -11.07 -20.61 -3.05
C ARG A 147 -10.13 -21.58 -3.74
#